data_AF-A0A6V8P4J6-F1
#
_entry.id   AF-A0A6V8P4J6-F1
#
_cell.length_a   1.000
_cell.length_b   1.000
_cell.length_c   1.000
_cell.angle_alpha   90.00
_cell.angle_beta   90.00
_cell.angle_gamma   90.00
#
_symmetry.space_group_name_H-M   'P 1'
#
loop_
_entity.id
_entity.type
_entity.pdbx_description
1 polymer ?
#
loop_
_entity_poly.entity_id
_entity_poly.type
_entity_poly.pdbx_seq_one_letter_code
_entity_poly.pdbx_strand_id
1 'polypeptide(L)' 'MHAGGKELPMTPAEAVRYNERSAAERFNSRLKGEFGGETVMACGYEKVKLHLMFGVIALFVDQLLKLTT' A
#
# COMPACT_ATOMS: atom_id res chain seq x y z
N MET A 1 -12.84 -18.85 -20.39
CA MET A 1 -13.16 -19.74 -19.25
C MET A 1 -11.85 -20.37 -18.80
N HIS A 2 -11.15 -19.77 -17.83
CA HIS A 2 -9.92 -20.37 -17.28
C HIS A 2 -10.30 -21.33 -16.15
N ALA A 3 -9.95 -22.60 -16.36
CA ALA A 3 -10.19 -23.70 -15.46
C ALA A 3 -9.59 -23.46 -14.07
N GLY A 4 -10.36 -23.79 -13.03
CA GLY A 4 -9.98 -23.66 -11.63
C GLY A 4 -8.70 -24.44 -11.31
N GLY A 5 -7.62 -23.70 -11.10
CA GLY A 5 -6.43 -24.21 -10.43
C GLY A 5 -6.80 -24.52 -8.99
N LYS A 6 -6.55 -25.75 -8.54
CA LYS A 6 -6.75 -26.17 -7.16
C LYS A 6 -5.75 -25.39 -6.30
N GLU A 7 -6.23 -24.34 -5.63
CA GLU A 7 -5.40 -23.54 -4.72
C GLU A 7 -4.82 -24.49 -3.67
N LEU A 8 -3.50 -24.66 -3.69
CA LEU A 8 -2.82 -25.42 -2.64
C LEU A 8 -3.02 -24.62 -1.35
N PRO A 9 -3.51 -25.25 -0.26
CA PRO A 9 -3.72 -24.56 0.99
C PRO A 9 -2.38 -24.00 1.48
N MET A 10 -2.27 -22.66 1.54
CA MET A 10 -1.08 -22.00 2.05
C MET A 10 -0.83 -22.47 3.48
N THR A 11 0.43 -22.75 3.81
CA THR A 11 0.79 -22.99 5.22
C THR A 11 0.51 -21.71 6.03
N PRO A 12 0.19 -21.81 7.33
CA PRO A 12 -0.11 -20.62 8.15
C PRO A 12 1.01 -19.56 8.11
N ALA A 13 2.27 -19.98 8.01
CA ALA A 13 3.42 -19.08 7.91
C ALA A 13 3.56 -18.40 6.53
N GLU A 14 3.12 -19.06 5.46
CA GLU A 14 3.06 -18.45 4.12
C GLU A 14 1.90 -17.46 4.02
N ALA A 15 0.75 -17.79 4.61
CA ALA A 15 -0.41 -16.91 4.64
C ALA A 15 -0.13 -15.57 5.33
N VAL A 16 0.60 -15.58 6.48
CA VAL A 16 1.01 -14.35 7.17
C VAL A 16 1.91 -13.48 6.29
N ARG A 17 2.98 -14.05 5.72
CA ARG A 17 3.90 -13.32 4.81
C ARG A 17 3.20 -12.82 3.55
N TYR A 18 2.28 -13.60 3.01
CA TYR A 18 1.50 -13.21 1.85
C TYR A 18 0.59 -12.02 2.17
N ASN A 19 -0.03 -12.01 3.36
CA ASN A 19 -0.87 -10.90 3.80
C ASN A 19 -0.05 -9.62 4.05
N GLU A 20 1.12 -9.74 4.69
CA GLU A 20 2.06 -8.62 4.88
C GLU A 20 2.50 -8.01 3.55
N ARG A 21 2.88 -8.86 2.58
CA ARG A 21 3.24 -8.41 1.23
C ARG A 21 2.06 -7.73 0.54
N SER A 22 0.88 -8.33 0.63
CA SER A 22 -0.35 -7.78 0.05
C SER A 22 -0.71 -6.42 0.66
N ALA A 23 -0.48 -6.23 1.96
CA ALA A 23 -0.68 -4.94 2.62
C ALA A 23 0.33 -3.89 2.14
N ALA A 24 1.62 -4.25 2.02
CA ALA A 24 2.66 -3.35 1.52
C ALA A 24 2.45 -2.97 0.05
N GLU A 25 2.02 -3.91 -0.80
CA GLU A 25 1.68 -3.65 -2.20
C GLU A 25 0.51 -2.66 -2.31
N ARG A 26 -0.59 -2.89 -1.59
CA ARG A 26 -1.73 -1.97 -1.55
C ARG A 26 -1.35 -0.58 -1.03
N PHE A 27 -0.54 -0.53 0.02
CA PHE A 27 -0.01 0.72 0.56
C PHE A 27 0.76 1.51 -0.50
N ASN A 28 1.69 0.86 -1.19
CA ASN A 28 2.52 1.51 -2.20
C ASN A 28 1.70 1.95 -3.42
N SER A 29 0.73 1.15 -3.87
CA SER A 29 -0.18 1.53 -4.96
C SER A 29 -0.98 2.78 -4.61
N ARG A 30 -1.51 2.89 -3.39
CA ARG A 30 -2.25 4.08 -2.95
C ARG A 30 -1.34 5.28 -2.76
N LEU A 31 -0.16 5.11 -2.16
CA LEU A 31 0.82 6.18 -2.01
C LEU A 31 1.19 6.78 -3.39
N LYS A 32 1.32 5.92 -4.40
CA LYS A 32 1.59 6.32 -5.79
C LYS A 32 0.43 7.06 -6.45
N GLY A 33 -0.77 6.49 -6.41
CA GLY A 33 -1.93 7.01 -7.12
C GLY A 33 -2.65 8.18 -6.43
N GLU A 34 -2.74 8.16 -5.10
CA GLU A 34 -3.58 9.10 -4.32
C GLU A 34 -2.76 10.16 -3.57
N PHE A 35 -1.50 9.87 -3.24
CA PHE A 35 -0.65 10.73 -2.40
C PHE A 35 0.62 11.22 -3.10
N GLY A 36 0.56 11.32 -4.43
CA GLY A 36 1.58 12.01 -5.23
C GLY A 36 2.84 11.20 -5.52
N GLY A 37 2.89 9.90 -5.24
CA GLY A 37 4.07 9.08 -5.53
C GLY A 37 4.44 8.96 -7.01
N GLU A 38 3.52 9.26 -7.93
CA GLU A 38 3.78 9.32 -9.38
C GLU A 38 3.92 10.75 -9.93
N THR A 39 3.39 11.75 -9.23
CA THR A 39 3.19 13.10 -9.77
C THR A 39 3.94 14.20 -9.01
N VAL A 40 4.51 13.90 -7.84
CA VAL A 40 5.23 14.90 -7.04
C VAL A 40 6.51 15.34 -7.74
N MET A 41 6.58 16.62 -8.06
CA MET A 41 7.74 17.25 -8.70
C MET A 41 8.20 18.41 -7.82
N ALA A 42 9.30 18.23 -7.09
CA ALA A 42 9.87 19.26 -6.23
C ALA A 42 11.37 19.41 -6.50
N CYS A 43 11.88 20.63 -6.34
CA CYS A 43 13.32 20.89 -6.47
C CYS A 43 14.06 20.31 -5.26
N GLY A 44 14.58 19.10 -5.42
CA GLY A 44 15.39 18.38 -4.43
C GLY A 44 14.70 17.15 -3.82
N TYR A 45 15.48 16.10 -3.58
CA TYR A 45 15.02 14.81 -3.03
C TYR A 45 14.38 14.94 -1.65
N GLU A 46 14.85 15.90 -0.84
CA GLU A 46 14.36 16.11 0.52
C GLU A 46 12.88 16.52 0.54
N LYS A 47 12.48 17.41 -0.37
CA LYS A 47 11.10 17.89 -0.49
C LYS A 47 10.16 16.80 -1.00
N VAL A 48 10.62 16.01 -1.97
CA VAL A 48 9.90 14.83 -2.45
C VAL A 48 9.67 13.84 -1.31
N LYS A 49 10.71 13.50 -0.55
CA LYS A 49 10.62 12.61 0.61
C LYS A 49 9.65 13.14 1.66
N LEU A 50 9.73 14.41 2.03
CA LEU A 50 8.82 15.03 3.00
C LEU A 50 7.35 14.91 2.56
N HIS A 51 7.06 15.18 1.28
CA HIS A 51 5.71 15.03 0.73
C HIS A 51 5.22 13.58 0.78
N LEU A 52 6.07 12.63 0.38
CA LEU A 52 5.71 11.21 0.45
C LEU A 52 5.47 10.75 1.89
N MET A 53 6.30 11.17 2.84
CA MET A 53 6.11 10.85 4.26
C MET A 53 4.84 11.48 4.83
N PHE A 54 4.48 12.70 4.40
CA PHE A 54 3.18 13.27 4.73
C PHE A 54 2.03 12.43 4.14
N GLY A 55 2.17 11.95 2.90
CA GLY A 55 1.24 11.00 2.28
C GLY A 55 1.08 9.71 3.07
N VAL A 56 2.15 9.17 3.66
CA VAL A 56 2.09 8.00 4.56
C VAL A 56 1.20 8.27 5.78
N ILE A 57 1.37 9.43 6.42
CA ILE A 57 0.55 9.82 7.58
C ILE A 57 -0.92 9.99 7.18
N ALA A 58 -1.17 10.67 6.05
CA ALA A 58 -2.54 10.86 5.56
C ALA A 58 -3.23 9.53 5.23
N LEU A 59 -2.51 8.57 4.64
CA LEU A 59 -3.02 7.23 4.37
C LEU A 59 -3.31 6.46 5.66
N PHE A 60 -2.49 6.62 6.70
CA PHE A 60 -2.78 6.05 8.02
C PHE A 60 -4.07 6.62 8.63
N VAL A 61 -4.28 7.94 8.54
CA VAL A 61 -5.51 8.59 9.02
C VAL A 61 -6.73 8.12 8.22
N ASP A 62 -6.62 8.00 6.90
CA ASP A 62 -7.70 7.46 6.06
C ASP A 62 -8.10 6.02 6.47
N GLN A 63 -7.11 5.18 6.76
CA GLN A 63 -7.38 3.83 7.27
C GLN A 63 -8.03 3.84 8.66
N LEU A 64 -7.65 4.79 9.52
CA LEU A 64 -8.25 4.96 10.84
C LEU A 64 -9.72 5.38 10.73
N LEU A 65 -10.02 6.36 9.86
CA LEU A 65 -11.38 6.84 9.64
C LEU A 65 -12.30 5.75 9.08
N LYS A 66 -11.79 4.93 8.14
CA LYS A 66 -12.52 3.77 7.61
C LYS A 66 -12.78 2.67 8.63
N LEU A 67 -12.00 2.62 9.72
CA LEU A 67 -12.21 1.67 10.80
C LEU A 67 -13.28 2.16 11.79
N THR A 68 -13.36 3.49 11.99
CA THR A 68 -14.26 4.09 12.97
C THR A 68 -15.66 4.42 12.43
N THR A 69 -15.83 4.41 11.11
CA THR A 69 -17.09 4.75 10.41
C THR A 69 -17.63 3.53 9.71
#